data_AF-A0A1A6BB97-F1
#
_entry.id   AF-A0A1A6BB97-F1
#
_cell.length_a   1.000
_cell.length_b   1.000
_cell.length_c   1.000
_cell.angle_alpha   90.00
_cell.angle_beta   90.00
_cell.angle_gamma   90.00
#
_symmetry.space_group_name_H-M   'P 1'
#
loop_
_entity.id
_entity.type
_entity.pdbx_description
1 polymer ?
#
loop_
_entity_poly.entity_id
_entity_poly.type
_entity_poly.pdbx_seq_one_letter_code
_entity_poly.pdbx_strand_id
1 'polypeptide(L)'
;MVNASLNVAPEVVAAAAQDVAGVGAALDRAYATVAPATTSVAAAAQDEVSAAIAEFFAGHGQAFAALGAKAASFQNLFVQALTNAGQQYEAAETAIVSRLQAATAALHLPPIFGPRPVPSSVPVDPALFAGTYYEQGSVKQFFSLGLVNTKATYSLNPDGTIRVQNSGNYFFNGGPLSAITGSAVPLNATNTALDVSFLPFKLPFSLSAPTGNYIIVARAPDYSWVLVSDPTGFSGYVLTRSQFIPAQQYQQLVGELVSHGVWGPITPTNQYA
;
A
#
# COMPACT_ATOMS: atom_id res chain seq x y z
N MET A 1 -15.25 -14.45 -19.81
CA MET A 1 -15.11 -12.97 -19.77
C MET A 1 -14.02 -12.65 -18.77
N VAL A 2 -12.90 -12.10 -19.20
CA VAL A 2 -11.83 -11.66 -18.29
C VAL A 2 -12.25 -10.29 -17.78
N ASN A 3 -12.59 -10.17 -16.50
CA ASN A 3 -12.83 -8.87 -15.88
C ASN A 3 -11.50 -8.12 -15.84
N ALA A 4 -11.29 -7.20 -16.78
CA ALA A 4 -10.21 -6.24 -16.68
C ALA A 4 -10.56 -5.26 -15.56
N SER A 5 -9.83 -5.32 -14.46
CA SER A 5 -9.90 -4.30 -13.41
C SER A 5 -9.18 -3.05 -13.92
N LEU A 6 -9.87 -1.92 -13.97
CA LEU A 6 -9.26 -0.61 -14.19
C LEU A 6 -8.74 -0.10 -12.85
N ASN A 7 -7.43 0.13 -12.75
CA ASN A 7 -6.80 0.76 -11.58
C ASN A 7 -6.23 2.12 -12.02
N VAL A 8 -6.61 3.20 -11.33
CA VAL A 8 -6.15 4.57 -11.60
C VAL A 8 -5.50 5.08 -10.32
N ALA A 9 -4.24 5.50 -10.42
CA ALA A 9 -3.52 6.17 -9.33
C ALA A 9 -3.60 7.69 -9.54
N PRO A 10 -4.37 8.45 -8.72
CA PRO A 10 -4.57 9.89 -8.91
C PRO A 10 -3.26 10.69 -9.01
N GLU A 11 -2.24 10.29 -8.26
CA GLU A 11 -0.92 10.92 -8.25
C GLU A 11 -0.18 10.75 -9.58
N VAL A 12 -0.36 9.62 -10.26
CA VAL A 12 0.23 9.38 -11.59
C VAL A 12 -0.46 10.25 -12.63
N VAL A 13 -1.79 10.41 -12.53
CA VAL A 13 -2.56 11.29 -13.41
C VAL A 13 -2.16 12.75 -13.21
N ALA A 14 -1.93 13.18 -11.96
CA ALA A 14 -1.46 14.52 -11.63
C ALA A 14 -0.06 14.79 -12.20
N ALA A 15 0.89 13.86 -12.03
CA ALA A 15 2.23 13.98 -12.60
C ALA A 15 2.19 14.05 -14.14
N ALA A 16 1.39 13.20 -14.78
CA ALA A 16 1.22 13.23 -16.23
C ALA A 16 0.65 14.57 -16.72
N ALA A 17 -0.30 15.16 -15.99
CA ALA A 17 -0.84 16.49 -16.31
C ALA A 17 0.25 17.59 -16.25
N GLN A 18 1.15 17.52 -15.27
CA GLN A 18 2.28 18.45 -15.15
C GLN A 18 3.28 18.28 -16.30
N ASP A 19 3.62 17.05 -16.66
CA ASP A 19 4.53 16.77 -17.78
C ASP A 19 3.96 17.30 -19.10
N VAL A 20 2.69 17.05 -19.37
CA VAL A 20 1.99 17.52 -20.57
C VAL A 20 1.92 19.06 -20.61
N ALA A 21 1.73 19.71 -19.46
CA ALA A 21 1.82 21.17 -19.35
C ALA A 21 3.23 21.68 -19.68
N GLY A 22 4.26 20.99 -19.17
CA GLY A 22 5.67 21.31 -19.46
C GLY A 22 6.02 21.20 -20.94
N VAL A 23 5.53 20.16 -21.63
CA VAL A 23 5.68 20.00 -23.08
C VAL A 23 5.01 21.16 -23.83
N GLY A 24 3.79 21.53 -23.45
CA GLY A 24 3.07 22.67 -24.03
C GLY A 24 3.87 23.98 -23.91
N ALA A 25 4.37 24.27 -22.70
CA ALA A 25 5.19 25.46 -22.46
C ALA A 25 6.54 25.45 -23.22
N ALA A 26 7.11 24.28 -23.50
CA ALA A 26 8.30 24.15 -24.34
C ALA A 26 7.98 24.45 -25.82
N LEU A 27 6.85 23.96 -26.31
CA LEU A 27 6.38 24.21 -27.68
C LEU A 27 6.06 25.69 -27.89
N ASP A 28 5.35 26.34 -26.97
CA ASP A 28 5.02 27.77 -27.06
C ASP A 28 6.27 28.64 -27.17
N ARG A 29 7.31 28.33 -26.37
CA ARG A 29 8.61 29.03 -26.44
C ARG A 29 9.32 28.80 -27.78
N ALA A 30 9.31 27.56 -28.28
CA ALA A 30 9.91 27.24 -29.57
C ALA A 30 9.18 27.98 -30.71
N TYR A 31 7.85 27.97 -30.72
CA TYR A 31 7.04 28.68 -31.72
C TYR A 31 7.24 30.19 -31.66
N ALA A 32 7.25 30.77 -30.47
CA ALA A 32 7.49 32.21 -30.30
C ALA A 32 8.87 32.62 -30.84
N THR A 33 9.87 31.75 -30.73
CA THR A 33 11.24 32.01 -31.22
C THR A 33 11.31 32.02 -32.75
N VAL A 34 10.61 31.10 -33.42
CA VAL A 34 10.69 30.95 -34.89
C VAL A 34 9.64 31.75 -35.66
N ALA A 35 8.59 32.22 -34.99
CA ALA A 35 7.50 32.95 -35.65
C ALA A 35 7.99 34.17 -36.44
N PRO A 36 8.83 35.09 -35.92
CA PRO A 36 9.30 36.24 -36.69
C PRO A 36 10.05 35.83 -37.97
N ALA A 37 10.90 34.80 -37.87
CA ALA A 37 11.69 34.33 -39.01
C ALA A 37 10.83 33.71 -40.13
N THR A 38 9.63 33.24 -39.81
CA THR A 38 8.73 32.55 -40.76
C THR A 38 7.57 33.42 -41.23
N THR A 39 7.19 34.46 -40.49
CA THR A 39 6.07 35.36 -40.84
C THR A 39 6.50 36.69 -41.47
N SER A 40 7.79 37.03 -41.39
CA SER A 40 8.37 38.24 -41.99
C SER A 40 9.57 37.91 -42.88
N VAL A 41 9.32 37.04 -43.87
CA VAL A 41 10.33 36.63 -44.85
C VAL A 41 10.69 37.83 -45.74
N ALA A 42 11.97 38.16 -45.82
CA ALA A 42 12.45 39.22 -46.71
C ALA A 42 12.54 38.74 -48.16
N ALA A 43 12.21 39.62 -49.12
CA ALA A 43 12.43 39.35 -50.54
C ALA A 43 13.93 39.21 -50.83
N ALA A 44 14.30 38.22 -51.63
CA ALA A 44 15.70 37.95 -51.97
C ALA A 44 16.32 39.04 -52.87
N ALA A 45 15.49 39.73 -53.66
CA ALA A 45 15.86 40.85 -54.52
C ALA A 45 14.70 41.88 -54.62
N GLN A 46 14.99 43.06 -55.18
CA GLN A 46 14.04 44.18 -55.32
C GLN A 46 13.13 44.05 -56.55
N ASP A 47 12.72 42.82 -56.87
CA ASP A 47 11.85 42.52 -57.99
C ASP A 47 10.51 41.96 -57.51
N GLU A 48 9.49 42.09 -58.37
CA GLU A 48 8.11 41.70 -58.08
C GLU A 48 7.96 40.19 -57.84
N VAL A 49 8.78 39.34 -58.48
CA VAL A 49 8.73 37.89 -58.31
C VAL A 49 9.26 37.50 -56.94
N SER A 50 10.42 38.04 -56.54
CA SER A 50 11.00 37.83 -55.20
C SER A 50 10.07 38.33 -54.09
N ALA A 51 9.40 39.46 -54.30
CA ALA A 51 8.40 39.98 -53.36
C ALA A 51 7.19 39.04 -53.23
N ALA A 52 6.62 38.58 -54.34
CA ALA A 52 5.47 37.67 -54.33
C ALA A 52 5.80 36.32 -53.68
N ILE A 53 7.00 35.78 -53.91
CA ILE A 53 7.47 34.53 -53.28
C ILE A 53 7.61 34.71 -51.76
N ALA A 54 8.23 35.81 -51.32
CA ALA A 54 8.39 36.10 -49.90
C ALA A 54 7.03 36.26 -49.19
N GLU A 55 6.08 36.95 -49.82
CA GLU A 55 4.70 37.09 -49.32
C GLU A 55 3.98 35.74 -49.24
N PHE A 56 4.12 34.87 -50.25
CA PHE A 56 3.55 33.52 -50.25
C PHE A 56 4.04 32.68 -49.06
N PHE A 57 5.34 32.67 -48.80
CA PHE A 57 5.91 31.94 -47.66
C PHE A 57 5.55 32.58 -46.31
N ALA A 58 5.57 33.91 -46.22
CA ALA A 58 5.12 34.63 -45.03
C ALA A 58 3.65 34.30 -44.70
N GLY A 59 2.78 34.22 -45.71
CA GLY A 59 1.39 33.79 -45.57
C GLY A 59 1.26 32.37 -45.02
N HIS A 60 2.09 31.42 -45.48
CA HIS A 60 2.15 30.07 -44.91
C HIS A 60 2.60 30.08 -43.44
N GLY A 61 3.61 30.88 -43.10
CA GLY A 61 4.07 31.07 -41.72
C GLY A 61 2.96 31.60 -40.82
N GLN A 62 2.19 32.58 -41.29
CA GLN A 62 1.06 33.15 -40.55
C GLN A 62 -0.07 32.14 -40.34
N ALA A 63 -0.42 31.37 -41.38
CA ALA A 63 -1.42 30.30 -41.28
C ALA A 63 -1.00 29.21 -40.29
N PHE A 64 0.28 28.81 -40.32
CA PHE A 64 0.85 27.85 -39.39
C PHE A 64 0.85 28.38 -37.94
N ALA A 65 1.22 29.65 -37.72
CA ALA A 65 1.15 30.28 -36.40
C ALA A 65 -0.29 30.32 -35.86
N ALA A 66 -1.27 30.63 -36.71
CA ALA A 66 -2.68 30.62 -36.33
C ALA A 66 -3.18 29.21 -35.94
N LEU A 67 -2.72 28.17 -36.64
CA LEU A 67 -3.01 26.78 -36.26
C LEU A 67 -2.32 26.39 -34.94
N GLY A 68 -1.08 26.82 -34.74
CA GLY A 68 -0.33 26.63 -33.49
C GLY A 68 -1.08 27.23 -32.29
N ALA A 69 -1.63 28.44 -32.42
CA ALA A 69 -2.43 29.07 -31.37
C ALA A 69 -3.70 28.27 -31.01
N LYS A 70 -4.36 27.66 -32.00
CA LYS A 70 -5.50 26.75 -31.76
C LYS A 70 -5.06 25.47 -31.04
N ALA A 71 -3.91 24.90 -31.44
CA ALA A 71 -3.35 23.72 -30.78
C ALA A 71 -2.96 24.01 -29.32
N ALA A 72 -2.35 25.16 -29.04
CA ALA A 72 -2.04 25.59 -27.66
C ALA A 72 -3.30 25.75 -26.81
N SER A 73 -4.38 26.32 -27.38
CA SER A 73 -5.67 26.42 -26.69
C SER A 73 -6.26 25.05 -26.36
N PHE A 74 -6.20 24.10 -27.30
CA PHE A 74 -6.63 22.73 -27.06
C PHE A 74 -5.77 22.04 -25.99
N GLN A 75 -4.45 22.19 -26.05
CA GLN A 75 -3.51 21.65 -25.07
C GLN A 75 -3.85 22.14 -23.65
N ASN A 76 -4.15 23.43 -23.50
CA ASN A 76 -4.54 24.00 -22.20
C ASN A 76 -5.84 23.38 -21.65
N LEU A 77 -6.86 23.21 -22.51
CA LEU A 77 -8.11 22.53 -22.14
C LEU A 77 -7.87 21.06 -21.78
N PHE A 78 -6.98 20.38 -22.50
CA PHE A 78 -6.63 18.99 -22.25
C PHE A 78 -5.92 18.82 -20.89
N VAL A 79 -4.93 19.67 -20.57
CA VAL A 79 -4.25 19.68 -19.27
C VAL A 79 -5.24 19.96 -18.13
N GLN A 80 -6.16 20.91 -18.33
CA GLN A 80 -7.20 21.22 -17.34
C GLN A 80 -8.13 20.03 -17.12
N ALA A 81 -8.59 19.38 -18.20
CA ALA A 81 -9.45 18.20 -18.11
C ALA A 81 -8.76 17.04 -17.38
N LEU A 82 -7.47 16.80 -17.67
CA LEU A 82 -6.69 15.74 -17.05
C LEU A 82 -6.45 16.00 -15.56
N THR A 83 -6.14 17.24 -15.20
CA THR A 83 -5.98 17.67 -13.80
C THR A 83 -7.28 17.48 -13.01
N ASN A 84 -8.41 17.92 -13.58
CA ASN A 84 -9.73 17.74 -12.98
C ASN A 84 -10.08 16.26 -12.83
N ALA A 85 -9.75 15.42 -13.82
CA ALA A 85 -9.99 13.99 -13.73
C ALA A 85 -9.24 13.35 -12.55
N GLY A 86 -7.96 13.69 -12.36
CA GLY A 86 -7.17 13.23 -11.22
C GLY A 86 -7.83 13.59 -9.87
N GLN A 87 -8.26 14.84 -9.72
CA GLN A 87 -8.95 15.31 -8.51
C GLN A 87 -10.29 14.59 -8.27
N GLN A 88 -11.04 14.26 -9.34
CA GLN A 88 -12.29 13.52 -9.21
C GLN A 88 -12.06 12.07 -8.75
N TYR A 89 -10.99 11.42 -9.20
CA TYR A 89 -10.62 10.09 -8.70
C TYR A 89 -10.24 10.14 -7.21
N GLU A 90 -9.42 11.10 -6.80
CA GLU A 90 -9.05 11.29 -5.39
C GLU A 90 -10.28 11.56 -4.49
N ALA A 91 -11.19 12.43 -4.96
CA ALA A 91 -12.44 12.72 -4.26
C ALA A 91 -13.33 11.48 -4.16
N ALA A 92 -13.41 10.67 -5.23
CA ALA A 92 -14.16 9.42 -5.24
C ALA A 92 -13.57 8.41 -4.26
N GLU A 93 -12.25 8.23 -4.21
CA GLU A 93 -11.58 7.36 -3.25
C GLU A 93 -11.86 7.79 -1.81
N THR A 94 -11.73 9.08 -1.53
CA THR A 94 -12.05 9.66 -0.22
C THR A 94 -13.51 9.41 0.17
N ALA A 95 -14.45 9.60 -0.77
CA ALA A 95 -15.86 9.35 -0.53
C ALA A 95 -16.16 7.85 -0.29
N ILE A 96 -15.50 6.96 -1.03
CA ILE A 96 -15.59 5.50 -0.84
C ILE A 96 -15.09 5.13 0.55
N VAL A 97 -13.91 5.61 0.97
CA VAL A 97 -13.34 5.36 2.30
C VAL A 97 -14.30 5.86 3.39
N SER A 98 -14.82 7.08 3.26
CA SER A 98 -15.77 7.64 4.23
C SER A 98 -17.06 6.83 4.33
N ARG A 99 -17.63 6.40 3.19
CA ARG A 99 -18.83 5.53 3.18
C ARG A 99 -18.54 4.16 3.77
N LEU A 100 -17.36 3.59 3.52
CA LEU A 100 -16.97 2.31 4.10
C LEU A 100 -16.78 2.42 5.62
N GLN A 101 -16.15 3.49 6.11
CA GLN A 101 -16.03 3.78 7.54
C GLN A 101 -17.41 3.96 8.18
N ALA A 102 -18.31 4.72 7.56
CA ALA A 102 -19.68 4.91 8.03
C ALA A 102 -20.49 3.60 8.02
N ALA A 103 -20.35 2.77 6.99
CA ALA A 103 -20.99 1.45 6.94
C ALA A 103 -20.44 0.51 8.01
N THR A 104 -19.12 0.52 8.23
CA THR A 104 -18.47 -0.25 9.32
C THR A 104 -18.97 0.21 10.69
N ALA A 105 -19.16 1.52 10.87
CA ALA A 105 -19.74 2.08 12.09
C ALA A 105 -21.26 1.85 12.22
N ALA A 106 -22.02 1.80 11.13
CA ALA A 106 -23.43 1.43 11.17
C ALA A 106 -23.60 -0.07 11.48
N LEU A 107 -22.61 -0.88 11.07
CA LEU A 107 -22.43 -2.27 11.47
C LEU A 107 -21.80 -2.40 12.87
N HIS A 108 -21.84 -1.37 13.73
CA HIS A 108 -21.84 -1.56 15.19
C HIS A 108 -23.12 -2.31 15.62
N LEU A 109 -23.33 -3.49 15.05
CA LEU A 109 -24.00 -4.58 15.71
C LEU A 109 -23.27 -4.73 17.06
N PRO A 110 -23.97 -4.81 18.20
CA PRO A 110 -23.35 -5.37 19.39
C PRO A 110 -22.67 -6.68 18.96
N PRO A 111 -21.44 -6.97 19.41
CA PRO A 111 -20.74 -8.14 18.92
C PRO A 111 -21.63 -9.35 19.13
N ILE A 112 -22.00 -10.01 18.02
CA ILE A 112 -22.68 -11.31 18.06
C ILE A 112 -21.76 -12.32 18.78
N PHE A 113 -20.44 -12.05 18.80
CA PHE A 113 -19.38 -12.82 19.42
C PHE A 113 -18.42 -11.91 20.21
N GLY A 114 -18.59 -11.81 21.54
CA GLY A 114 -17.58 -11.36 22.51
C GLY A 114 -17.02 -9.92 22.41
N PRO A 115 -16.22 -9.48 23.41
CA PRO A 115 -15.46 -8.23 23.30
C PRO A 115 -14.44 -8.33 22.16
N ARG A 116 -14.16 -7.23 21.45
CA ARG A 116 -13.14 -7.22 20.40
C ARG A 116 -11.74 -7.21 21.02
N PRO A 117 -10.74 -7.85 20.39
CA PRO A 117 -9.35 -7.71 20.78
C PRO A 117 -8.91 -6.25 20.77
N VAL A 118 -8.21 -5.87 21.83
CA VAL A 118 -7.59 -4.55 22.00
C VAL A 118 -6.10 -4.73 22.27
N PRO A 119 -5.24 -3.81 21.83
CA PRO A 119 -3.82 -3.84 22.17
C PRO A 119 -3.62 -3.89 23.69
N SER A 120 -2.68 -4.71 24.14
CA SER A 120 -2.33 -4.80 25.55
C SER A 120 -1.96 -3.42 26.11
N SER A 121 -2.37 -3.15 27.34
CA SER A 121 -1.92 -1.97 28.08
C SER A 121 -0.46 -2.10 28.54
N VAL A 122 0.13 -3.30 28.47
CA VAL A 122 1.52 -3.55 28.85
C VAL A 122 2.43 -3.29 27.64
N PRO A 123 3.34 -2.29 27.68
CA PRO A 123 4.20 -1.94 26.54
C PRO A 123 5.13 -3.08 26.12
N VAL A 124 5.39 -3.25 24.83
CA VAL A 124 6.35 -4.20 24.27
C VAL A 124 7.68 -3.51 23.98
N ASP A 125 8.76 -4.09 24.47
CA ASP A 125 10.12 -3.72 24.11
C ASP A 125 10.54 -4.47 22.83
N PRO A 126 10.75 -3.78 21.69
CA PRO A 126 11.10 -4.43 20.43
C PRO A 126 12.41 -5.22 20.48
N ALA A 127 13.37 -4.82 21.31
CA ALA A 127 14.66 -5.50 21.43
C ALA A 127 14.51 -6.85 22.15
N LEU A 128 13.69 -6.90 23.21
CA LEU A 128 13.38 -8.15 23.91
C LEU A 128 12.40 -9.03 23.13
N PHE A 129 11.55 -8.42 22.30
CA PHE A 129 10.64 -9.13 21.41
C PHE A 129 11.36 -9.79 20.22
N ALA A 130 12.51 -9.27 19.78
CA ALA A 130 13.24 -9.81 18.65
C ALA A 130 13.66 -11.29 18.83
N GLY A 131 13.84 -12.00 17.73
CA GLY A 131 14.18 -13.43 17.68
C GLY A 131 13.03 -14.31 17.20
N THR A 132 13.14 -15.61 17.43
CA THR A 132 12.20 -16.60 16.90
C THR A 132 11.10 -16.93 17.89
N TYR A 133 9.88 -17.05 17.36
CA TYR A 133 8.73 -17.67 18.01
C TYR A 133 8.17 -18.79 17.14
N TYR A 134 7.78 -19.89 17.77
CA TYR A 134 7.12 -21.03 17.17
C TYR A 134 5.61 -20.89 17.36
N GLU A 135 4.85 -21.11 16.29
CA GLU A 135 3.40 -21.11 16.35
C GLU A 135 2.92 -22.42 16.97
N GLN A 136 2.29 -22.33 18.14
CA GLN A 136 1.69 -23.47 18.82
C GLN A 136 0.26 -23.72 18.34
N GLY A 137 -0.43 -22.68 17.91
CA GLY A 137 -1.72 -22.79 17.27
C GLY A 137 -2.25 -21.44 16.81
N SER A 138 -3.20 -21.48 15.89
CA SER A 138 -3.79 -20.28 15.32
C SER A 138 -5.21 -20.51 14.81
N VAL A 139 -5.96 -19.41 14.65
CA VAL A 139 -7.12 -19.38 13.77
C VAL A 139 -6.59 -19.42 12.33
N LYS A 140 -6.65 -20.60 11.72
CA LYS A 140 -5.97 -20.86 10.44
C LYS A 140 -6.53 -19.96 9.34
N GLN A 141 -5.62 -19.21 8.73
CA GLN A 141 -5.92 -18.40 7.57
C GLN A 141 -5.71 -19.25 6.32
N PHE A 142 -6.35 -18.91 5.21
CA PHE A 142 -6.27 -19.71 3.97
C PHE A 142 -4.82 -19.96 3.51
N PHE A 143 -3.90 -19.04 3.80
CA PHE A 143 -2.47 -19.14 3.47
C PHE A 143 -1.65 -19.98 4.45
N SER A 144 -2.16 -20.30 5.65
CA SER A 144 -1.48 -21.14 6.64
C SER A 144 -2.02 -22.56 6.72
N LEU A 145 -3.03 -22.88 5.90
CA LEU A 145 -3.59 -24.23 5.81
C LEU A 145 -2.52 -25.22 5.31
N GLY A 146 -2.34 -26.30 6.07
CA GLY A 146 -1.38 -27.36 5.76
C GLY A 146 0.06 -27.06 6.18
N LEU A 147 0.37 -25.91 6.78
CA LEU A 147 1.70 -25.66 7.32
C LEU A 147 1.94 -26.38 8.64
N VAL A 148 3.14 -26.92 8.78
CA VAL A 148 3.73 -27.46 10.01
C VAL A 148 5.07 -26.77 10.27
N ASN A 149 5.66 -26.96 11.45
CA ASN A 149 6.91 -26.31 11.87
C ASN A 149 6.90 -24.78 11.70
N THR A 150 5.72 -24.17 11.85
CA THR A 150 5.56 -22.75 11.58
C THR A 150 6.25 -21.92 12.65
N LYS A 151 7.02 -20.93 12.21
CA LYS A 151 7.73 -19.99 13.07
C LYS A 151 7.80 -18.60 12.43
N ALA A 152 7.86 -17.60 13.29
CA ALA A 152 8.10 -16.21 12.95
C ALA A 152 9.41 -15.75 13.59
N THR A 153 10.31 -15.14 12.81
CA THR A 153 11.55 -14.54 13.29
C THR A 153 11.50 -13.04 13.10
N TYR A 154 11.64 -12.31 14.20
CA TYR A 154 11.59 -10.85 14.25
C TYR A 154 13.00 -10.27 14.41
N SER A 155 13.33 -9.22 13.65
CA SER A 155 14.60 -8.49 13.82
C SER A 155 14.39 -6.99 13.67
N LEU A 156 14.95 -6.21 14.57
CA LEU A 156 14.83 -4.74 14.56
C LEU A 156 15.73 -4.13 13.48
N ASN A 157 15.18 -3.18 12.72
CA ASN A 157 15.92 -2.39 11.75
C ASN A 157 16.37 -1.04 12.37
N PRO A 158 17.43 -0.41 11.83
CA PRO A 158 17.89 0.91 12.32
C PRO A 158 16.84 2.03 12.20
N ASP A 159 15.88 1.89 11.29
CA ASP A 159 14.79 2.85 11.05
C ASP A 159 13.61 2.68 12.03
N GLY A 160 13.73 1.81 13.02
CA GLY A 160 12.69 1.52 14.01
C GLY A 160 11.60 0.54 13.52
N THR A 161 11.64 0.11 12.25
CA THR A 161 10.74 -0.95 11.76
C THR A 161 11.25 -2.33 12.18
N ILE A 162 10.35 -3.32 12.19
CA ILE A 162 10.67 -4.70 12.54
C ILE A 162 10.59 -5.54 11.27
N ARG A 163 11.65 -6.24 10.90
CA ARG A 163 11.61 -7.25 9.84
C ARG A 163 10.97 -8.52 10.40
N VAL A 164 10.00 -9.07 9.67
CA VAL A 164 9.23 -10.28 10.04
C VAL A 164 9.51 -11.36 9.01
N GLN A 165 9.99 -12.51 9.44
CA GLN A 165 10.19 -13.68 8.57
C GLN A 165 9.33 -14.82 9.05
N ASN A 166 8.30 -15.16 8.27
CA ASN A 166 7.47 -16.32 8.55
C ASN A 166 7.95 -17.49 7.71
N SER A 167 8.03 -18.67 8.31
CA SER A 167 8.41 -19.91 7.61
C SER A 167 7.72 -21.13 8.18
N GLY A 168 7.59 -22.18 7.38
CA GLY A 168 7.10 -23.50 7.77
C GLY A 168 7.26 -24.50 6.62
N ASN A 169 6.86 -25.75 6.84
CA ASN A 169 6.85 -26.79 5.81
C ASN A 169 5.39 -27.14 5.48
N TYR A 170 5.07 -27.31 4.20
CA TYR A 170 3.76 -27.83 3.82
C TYR A 170 3.67 -29.34 4.10
N PHE A 171 2.53 -29.74 4.66
CA PHE A 171 2.01 -31.09 4.89
C PHE A 171 2.73 -31.95 5.94
N PHE A 172 4.07 -31.96 5.99
CA PHE A 172 4.85 -32.83 6.88
C PHE A 172 6.24 -32.27 7.22
N ASN A 173 6.92 -32.86 8.21
CA ASN A 173 8.28 -32.46 8.60
C ASN A 173 9.26 -32.64 7.43
N GLY A 174 9.95 -31.57 7.03
CA GLY A 174 10.83 -31.59 5.85
C GLY A 174 10.09 -31.52 4.49
N GLY A 175 8.78 -31.28 4.48
CA GLY A 175 8.01 -30.98 3.27
C GLY A 175 8.41 -29.65 2.62
N PRO A 176 7.79 -29.27 1.48
CA PRO A 176 8.13 -28.05 0.75
C PRO A 176 8.17 -26.82 1.67
N LEU A 177 9.30 -26.09 1.64
CA LEU A 177 9.47 -24.89 2.45
C LEU A 177 8.53 -23.79 1.93
N SER A 178 7.73 -23.24 2.84
CA SER A 178 7.05 -21.97 2.66
C SER A 178 7.75 -20.92 3.51
N ALA A 179 8.16 -19.82 2.89
CA ALA A 179 8.77 -18.71 3.60
C ALA A 179 8.38 -17.38 2.95
N ILE A 180 8.15 -16.38 3.80
CA ILE A 180 7.83 -15.01 3.38
C ILE A 180 8.47 -14.02 4.33
N THR A 181 8.99 -12.93 3.77
CA THR A 181 9.59 -11.83 4.54
C THR A 181 8.72 -10.59 4.38
N GLY A 182 8.48 -9.89 5.48
CA GLY A 182 7.73 -8.65 5.53
C GLY A 182 8.34 -7.64 6.51
N SER A 183 7.62 -6.54 6.70
CA SER A 183 7.96 -5.44 7.60
C SER A 183 6.77 -5.10 8.48
N ALA A 184 7.04 -4.91 9.77
CA ALA A 184 6.15 -4.42 10.80
C ALA A 184 6.50 -2.97 11.15
N VAL A 185 5.51 -2.10 11.16
CA VAL A 185 5.63 -0.71 11.59
C VAL A 185 4.81 -0.51 12.87
N PRO A 186 5.42 -0.09 14.00
CA PRO A 186 4.67 0.25 15.20
C PRO A 186 3.71 1.41 14.97
N LEU A 187 2.48 1.30 15.49
CA LEU A 187 1.43 2.31 15.35
C LEU A 187 1.16 3.09 16.64
N ASN A 188 1.72 2.64 17.77
CA ASN A 188 1.57 3.27 19.06
C ASN A 188 2.90 3.27 19.84
N ALA A 189 3.03 4.20 20.79
CA ALA A 189 4.24 4.34 21.60
C ALA A 189 4.54 3.12 22.49
N THR A 190 3.54 2.27 22.73
CA THR A 190 3.66 1.03 23.51
C THR A 190 4.06 -0.18 22.66
N ASN A 191 4.19 -0.04 21.33
CA ASN A 191 4.50 -1.12 20.38
C ASN A 191 3.57 -2.34 20.47
N THR A 192 2.32 -2.15 20.91
CA THR A 192 1.33 -3.23 21.04
C THR A 192 0.39 -3.32 19.84
N ALA A 193 0.43 -2.34 18.94
CA ALA A 193 -0.27 -2.35 17.66
C ALA A 193 0.73 -2.08 16.53
N LEU A 194 0.68 -2.91 15.50
CA LEU A 194 1.58 -2.85 14.35
C LEU A 194 0.79 -2.96 13.05
N ASP A 195 1.33 -2.34 12.00
CA ASP A 195 0.94 -2.61 10.62
C ASP A 195 1.99 -3.53 9.98
N VAL A 196 1.59 -4.76 9.66
CA VAL A 196 2.45 -5.79 9.09
C VAL A 196 2.12 -5.98 7.61
N SER A 197 3.14 -5.82 6.77
CA SER A 197 3.05 -6.01 5.32
C SER A 197 4.10 -6.99 4.81
N PHE A 198 3.72 -7.81 3.84
CA PHE A 198 4.61 -8.78 3.17
C PHE A 198 4.85 -8.43 1.70
N LEU A 199 4.62 -7.16 1.32
CA LEU A 199 4.93 -6.69 -0.04
C LEU A 199 6.46 -6.64 -0.25
N PRO A 200 6.98 -7.07 -1.42
CA PRO A 200 8.41 -7.13 -1.69
C PRO A 200 9.09 -5.75 -1.83
N PHE A 201 8.32 -4.65 -1.85
CA PHE A 201 8.83 -3.28 -1.90
C PHE A 201 8.09 -2.42 -0.86
N LYS A 202 8.85 -1.62 -0.08
CA LYS A 202 8.29 -0.55 0.76
C LYS A 202 7.75 0.53 -0.17
N LEU A 203 6.43 0.66 -0.25
CA LEU A 203 5.84 1.88 -0.80
C LEU A 203 6.08 3.02 0.21
N PRO A 204 6.40 4.25 -0.26
CA PRO A 204 6.61 5.40 0.64
C PRO A 204 5.31 5.86 1.34
N PHE A 205 4.20 5.19 1.08
CA PHE A 205 2.88 5.36 1.67
C PHE A 205 2.19 3.99 1.72
N SER A 206 1.34 3.76 2.72
CA SER A 206 0.54 2.52 2.78
C SER A 206 -0.69 2.65 1.87
N LEU A 207 -0.90 1.68 0.96
CA LEU A 207 -2.11 1.60 0.09
C LEU A 207 -3.39 1.28 0.88
N SER A 208 -3.28 1.13 2.18
CA SER A 208 -4.37 0.97 3.12
C SER A 208 -3.98 1.79 4.35
N ALA A 209 -4.87 2.62 4.89
CA ALA A 209 -4.62 3.28 6.17
C ALA A 209 -4.09 2.24 7.18
N PRO A 210 -3.11 2.54 8.04
CA PRO A 210 -2.57 1.57 8.98
C PRO A 210 -3.70 1.00 9.83
N THR A 211 -4.12 -0.22 9.49
CA THR A 211 -5.34 -0.82 10.05
C THR A 211 -5.09 -1.46 11.42
N GLY A 212 -3.82 -1.53 11.84
CA GLY A 212 -3.42 -2.27 13.03
C GLY A 212 -3.72 -3.75 12.89
N ASN A 213 -3.33 -4.35 11.76
CA ASN A 213 -3.64 -5.74 11.42
C ASN A 213 -2.87 -6.78 12.26
N TYR A 214 -1.99 -6.32 13.17
CA TYR A 214 -1.27 -7.14 14.13
C TYR A 214 -1.29 -6.44 15.50
N ILE A 215 -2.02 -7.01 16.46
CA ILE A 215 -2.09 -6.50 17.83
C ILE A 215 -1.62 -7.55 18.83
N ILE A 216 -0.73 -7.14 19.72
CA ILE A 216 -0.27 -7.96 20.84
C ILE A 216 -1.28 -7.76 21.97
N VAL A 217 -2.07 -8.79 22.25
CA VAL A 217 -3.14 -8.74 23.26
C VAL A 217 -2.61 -9.09 24.65
N ALA A 218 -1.63 -9.98 24.73
CA ALA A 218 -0.94 -10.36 25.96
C ALA A 218 0.45 -10.94 25.66
N ARG A 219 1.33 -10.92 26.66
CA ARG A 219 2.63 -11.59 26.61
C ARG A 219 3.12 -11.95 28.00
N ALA A 220 4.08 -12.88 28.06
CA ALA A 220 4.85 -13.13 29.27
C ALA A 220 5.77 -11.93 29.60
N PRO A 221 6.01 -11.60 30.88
CA PRO A 221 7.00 -10.59 31.27
C PRO A 221 8.42 -10.87 30.73
N ASP A 222 8.77 -12.15 30.58
CA ASP A 222 10.06 -12.64 30.07
C ASP A 222 10.05 -12.90 28.56
N TYR A 223 8.96 -12.56 27.85
CA TYR A 223 8.79 -12.78 26.41
C TYR A 223 8.84 -14.26 25.97
N SER A 224 8.71 -15.21 26.91
CA SER A 224 8.65 -16.66 26.61
C SER A 224 7.46 -17.04 25.73
N TRP A 225 6.38 -16.27 25.79
CA TRP A 225 5.22 -16.38 24.91
C TRP A 225 4.60 -15.02 24.61
N VAL A 226 3.93 -14.93 23.46
CA VAL A 226 3.11 -13.79 23.06
C VAL A 226 1.82 -14.27 22.41
N LEU A 227 0.75 -13.54 22.67
CA LEU A 227 -0.57 -13.75 22.11
C LEU A 227 -0.90 -12.59 21.18
N VAL A 228 -1.31 -12.92 19.96
CA VAL A 228 -1.49 -11.95 18.87
C VAL A 228 -2.84 -12.15 18.23
N SER A 229 -3.50 -11.06 17.86
CA SER A 229 -4.73 -11.06 17.08
C SER A 229 -4.76 -9.85 16.14
N ASP A 230 -5.93 -9.54 15.60
CA ASP A 230 -6.25 -8.35 14.83
C ASP A 230 -7.51 -7.67 15.44
N PRO A 231 -7.84 -6.43 15.06
CA PRO A 231 -8.91 -5.65 15.71
C PRO A 231 -10.33 -6.24 15.59
N THR A 232 -10.50 -7.27 14.77
CA THR A 232 -11.78 -7.96 14.55
C THR A 232 -11.88 -9.30 15.29
N GLY A 233 -10.76 -9.85 15.76
CA GLY A 233 -10.68 -11.20 16.36
C GLY A 233 -10.85 -12.36 15.37
N PHE A 234 -10.88 -12.08 14.06
CA PHE A 234 -10.94 -13.11 13.00
C PHE A 234 -9.63 -13.91 12.90
N SER A 235 -8.52 -13.40 13.41
CA SER A 235 -7.25 -14.10 13.54
C SER A 235 -6.82 -14.21 15.01
N GLY A 236 -5.93 -15.16 15.29
CA GLY A 236 -5.37 -15.36 16.61
C GLY A 236 -4.19 -16.31 16.52
N TYR A 237 -3.11 -16.01 17.23
CA TYR A 237 -1.88 -16.82 17.23
C TYR A 237 -1.34 -16.99 18.66
N VAL A 238 -1.04 -18.23 19.02
CA VAL A 238 -0.28 -18.58 20.22
C VAL A 238 1.17 -18.81 19.80
N LEU A 239 2.07 -17.91 20.22
CA LEU A 239 3.47 -17.90 19.82
C LEU A 239 4.37 -18.10 21.03
N THR A 240 5.34 -19.01 20.96
CA THR A 240 6.25 -19.32 22.08
C THR A 240 7.70 -19.36 21.64
N ARG A 241 8.63 -19.01 22.54
CA ARG A 241 10.08 -19.15 22.29
C ARG A 241 10.51 -20.61 22.21
N SER A 242 9.91 -21.46 23.04
CA SER A 242 10.11 -22.91 23.00
C SER A 242 9.32 -23.51 21.85
N GLN A 243 9.97 -24.39 21.07
CA GLN A 243 9.32 -25.11 19.98
C GLN A 243 8.24 -26.07 20.48
N PHE A 244 8.43 -26.64 21.66
CA PHE A 244 7.49 -27.53 22.32
C PHE A 244 7.09 -26.96 23.67
N ILE A 245 5.80 -27.01 23.97
CA ILE A 245 5.26 -26.65 25.28
C ILE A 245 4.35 -27.77 25.80
N PRO A 246 4.17 -27.91 27.13
CA PRO A 246 3.21 -28.83 27.70
C PRO A 246 1.78 -28.53 27.24
N ALA A 247 0.97 -29.57 27.03
CA ALA A 247 -0.43 -29.42 26.60
C ALA A 247 -1.25 -28.53 27.54
N GLN A 248 -0.98 -28.60 28.85
CA GLN A 248 -1.62 -27.73 29.84
C GLN A 248 -1.31 -26.24 29.60
N GLN A 249 -0.04 -25.91 29.33
CA GLN A 249 0.37 -24.54 29.01
C GLN A 249 -0.27 -24.07 27.71
N TYR A 250 -0.34 -24.93 26.68
CA TYR A 250 -1.03 -24.60 25.44
C TYR A 250 -2.50 -24.25 25.67
N GLN A 251 -3.23 -25.08 26.42
CA GLN A 251 -4.65 -24.84 26.71
C GLN A 251 -4.87 -23.56 27.53
N GLN A 252 -3.96 -23.24 28.47
CA GLN A 252 -4.00 -21.97 29.21
C GLN A 252 -3.85 -20.77 28.27
N LEU A 253 -2.86 -20.79 27.38
CA LEU A 253 -2.61 -19.71 26.41
C LEU A 253 -3.75 -19.55 25.39
N VAL A 254 -4.36 -20.66 24.96
CA VAL A 254 -5.57 -20.64 24.12
C VAL A 254 -6.72 -19.97 24.87
N GLY A 255 -6.97 -20.35 26.12
CA GLY A 255 -8.02 -19.74 26.94
C GLY A 255 -7.79 -18.24 27.16
N GLU A 256 -6.55 -17.83 27.41
CA GLU A 256 -6.17 -16.42 27.54
C GLU A 256 -6.42 -15.66 26.22
N LEU A 257 -5.98 -16.20 25.09
CA LEU A 257 -6.21 -15.60 23.76
C LEU A 257 -7.70 -15.42 23.45
N VAL A 258 -8.54 -16.41 23.79
CA VAL A 258 -9.99 -16.33 23.63
C VAL A 258 -10.60 -15.28 24.56
N SER A 259 -10.12 -15.16 25.79
CA SER A 259 -10.58 -14.12 26.73
C SER A 259 -10.30 -12.70 26.24
N HIS A 260 -9.31 -12.55 25.35
CA HIS A 260 -8.99 -11.32 24.64
C HIS A 260 -9.82 -11.10 23.36
N GLY A 261 -10.86 -11.88 23.09
CA GLY A 261 -11.81 -11.58 22.01
C GLY A 261 -11.55 -12.32 20.68
N VAL A 262 -10.63 -13.29 20.66
CA VAL A 262 -10.48 -14.20 19.52
C VAL A 262 -11.61 -15.22 19.54
N TRP A 263 -12.35 -15.32 18.43
CA TRP A 263 -13.58 -16.13 18.38
C TRP A 263 -13.52 -17.28 17.37
N GLY A 264 -12.54 -17.29 16.46
CA GLY A 264 -12.32 -18.42 15.55
C GLY A 264 -11.76 -19.66 16.26
N PRO A 265 -11.93 -20.86 15.68
CA PRO A 265 -11.33 -22.08 16.24
C PRO A 265 -9.80 -22.02 16.17
N ILE A 266 -9.16 -22.00 17.33
CA ILE A 266 -7.69 -22.07 17.42
C ILE A 266 -7.29 -23.54 17.28
N THR A 267 -6.66 -23.85 16.15
CA THR A 267 -6.16 -25.21 15.88
C THR A 267 -4.68 -25.31 16.22
N PRO A 268 -4.24 -26.40 16.85
CA PRO A 268 -2.81 -26.66 17.06
C PRO A 268 -2.04 -26.63 15.74
N THR A 269 -0.81 -26.14 15.80
CA THR A 269 0.13 -26.20 14.70
C THR A 269 1.19 -27.25 15.05
N ASN A 270 1.29 -28.30 14.23
CA ASN A 270 2.21 -29.39 14.50
C ASN A 270 3.66 -28.90 14.42
N GLN A 271 4.41 -29.13 15.48
CA GLN A 271 5.84 -28.90 15.58
C GLN A 271 6.55 -30.25 15.65
N TYR A 272 7.63 -30.41 14.89
CA TYR A 272 8.43 -31.63 14.83
C TYR A 272 9.90 -31.30 15.18
N ALA A 273 10.57 -32.27 15.80
CA ALA A 273 11.99 -32.16 16.15
C ALA A 273 12.89 -32.27 14.92
#